data_AF-A0A839HAL5-F1
#
_entry.id   AF-A0A839HAL5-F1
#
_cell.length_a   1.000
_cell.length_b   1.000
_cell.length_c   1.000
_cell.angle_alpha   90.00
_cell.angle_beta   90.00
_cell.angle_gamma   90.00
#
_symmetry.space_group_name_H-M   'P 1'
#
loop_
_entity.id
_entity.type
_entity.pdbx_description
1 polymer ?
#
loop_
_entity_poly.entity_id
_entity_poly.type
_entity_poly.pdbx_seq_one_letter_code
_entity_poly.pdbx_strand_id
1 'polypeptide(L)'
;MNYNHLIISELSFITNTSDFGFFDKVLTEKIPQKMVVRNNNDFLKNNIQVSKKFINSYGRMRYKEAYNKMGLFYWFDFPNDMVKQLEEIRQGIIDNNDIPAKKMVDNVYGLFLKKVRKNLIVLSTAIWMVKDSCVQENYTYLFTNTGYENTSTIMRDYSLANGEHHTIELTNFELKQVEKYYNLLMPIMLKDLKASPKKNYSSEVAYTIEVDALDRSKESSFVRALIALQNARSSSQLPVKIDFYIQLLQCIYGLEGKSQRIKGMLEKYTVRLLNLNNEEASSFKENLNRIKSLNNTRERIIGAAFNIRSKQTHGNKINNDSEEIKETAVLLDEYIREILKIILPQKELDYNTKKEAKEVNKYFRDLVKK
;
A
#
# COMPACT_ATOMS: atom_id res chain seq x y z
N MET A 1 -17.28 -22.57 11.55
CA MET A 1 -18.14 -21.81 10.62
C MET A 1 -17.74 -22.24 9.21
N ASN A 2 -18.69 -22.78 8.44
CA ASN A 2 -18.46 -23.14 7.04
C ASN A 2 -18.91 -21.94 6.20
N TYR A 3 -17.95 -21.15 5.73
CA TYR A 3 -18.26 -20.01 4.88
C TYR A 3 -18.51 -20.46 3.43
N ASN A 4 -19.58 -19.93 2.83
CA ASN A 4 -20.08 -20.25 1.49
C ASN A 4 -19.39 -19.47 0.37
N HIS A 5 -18.66 -18.41 0.70
CA HIS A 5 -17.89 -17.63 -0.26
C HIS A 5 -16.47 -17.41 0.24
N LEU A 6 -15.52 -17.47 -0.68
CA LEU A 6 -14.10 -17.29 -0.43
C LEU A 6 -13.49 -16.47 -1.56
N ILE A 7 -12.79 -15.40 -1.21
CA ILE A 7 -11.82 -14.74 -2.08
C ILE A 7 -10.42 -15.17 -1.66
N ILE A 8 -9.59 -15.61 -2.62
CA ILE A 8 -8.15 -15.84 -2.42
C ILE A 8 -7.41 -14.79 -3.26
N SER A 9 -6.57 -13.98 -2.62
CA SER A 9 -5.69 -13.03 -3.30
C SER A 9 -4.23 -13.41 -3.11
N GLU A 10 -3.48 -13.57 -4.20
CA GLU A 10 -2.07 -13.93 -4.16
C GLU A 10 -1.20 -12.77 -3.63
N LEU A 11 -0.36 -13.05 -2.65
CA LEU A 11 0.72 -12.16 -2.22
C LEU A 11 2.04 -12.63 -2.83
N SER A 12 2.63 -11.80 -3.68
CA SER A 12 3.98 -12.02 -4.22
C SER A 12 5.04 -11.34 -3.34
N PHE A 13 6.29 -11.83 -3.45
CA PHE A 13 7.47 -11.31 -2.73
C PHE A 13 7.38 -11.35 -1.19
N ILE A 14 6.53 -12.21 -0.64
CA ILE A 14 6.49 -12.53 0.78
C ILE A 14 6.46 -14.04 1.01
N THR A 15 7.28 -14.49 1.94
CA THR A 15 7.13 -15.77 2.66
C THR A 15 6.82 -15.48 4.12
N ASN A 16 6.10 -16.39 4.77
CA ASN A 16 5.95 -16.35 6.21
C ASN A 16 5.75 -17.77 6.75
N THR A 17 6.20 -18.01 7.98
CA THR A 17 6.06 -19.29 8.67
C THR A 17 4.76 -19.43 9.46
N SER A 18 4.03 -18.33 9.69
CA SER A 18 2.80 -18.30 10.48
C SER A 18 1.61 -17.66 9.75
N ASP A 19 0.40 -18.13 10.07
CA ASP A 19 -0.84 -17.43 9.76
C ASP A 19 -0.90 -16.11 10.55
N PHE A 20 -1.48 -15.06 9.96
CA PHE A 20 -1.81 -13.84 10.70
C PHE A 20 -3.13 -13.20 10.22
N GLY A 21 -3.92 -12.72 11.17
CA GLY A 21 -5.20 -12.07 10.91
C GLY A 21 -5.55 -11.05 11.98
N PHE A 22 -5.34 -9.77 11.66
CA PHE A 22 -5.73 -8.62 12.48
C PHE A 22 -6.81 -7.75 11.79
N PHE A 23 -7.32 -8.24 10.65
CA PHE A 23 -8.31 -7.58 9.80
C PHE A 23 -9.72 -7.57 10.40
N ASP A 24 -10.01 -8.42 11.39
CA ASP A 24 -11.36 -8.65 11.91
C ASP A 24 -11.97 -7.41 12.57
N LYS A 25 -11.15 -6.48 13.09
CA LYS A 25 -11.57 -5.14 13.60
C LYS A 25 -12.13 -4.22 12.50
N VAL A 26 -11.99 -4.59 11.23
CA VAL A 26 -12.36 -3.80 10.02
C VAL A 26 -13.57 -4.42 9.30
N LEU A 27 -14.17 -5.44 9.90
CA LEU A 27 -15.23 -6.22 9.29
C LEU A 27 -16.61 -5.72 9.76
N THR A 28 -17.37 -5.18 8.81
CA THR A 28 -18.74 -4.64 9.01
C THR A 28 -19.67 -5.66 9.66
N GLU A 29 -20.28 -5.30 10.79
CA GLU A 29 -21.07 -6.20 11.67
C GLU A 29 -22.24 -6.95 11.00
N LYS A 30 -22.71 -6.51 9.84
CA LYS A 30 -23.94 -7.00 9.18
C LYS A 30 -23.81 -8.32 8.41
N ILE A 31 -22.60 -8.83 8.18
CA ILE A 31 -22.35 -10.07 7.41
C ILE A 31 -21.28 -10.89 8.13
N PRO A 32 -21.49 -12.21 8.39
CA PRO A 32 -20.45 -13.09 8.89
C PRO A 32 -19.30 -13.18 7.89
N GLN A 33 -18.09 -12.93 8.37
CA GLN A 33 -16.91 -12.80 7.51
C GLN A 33 -15.64 -12.95 8.34
N LYS A 34 -14.53 -13.30 7.68
CA LYS A 34 -13.21 -13.44 8.29
C LYS A 34 -12.13 -13.19 7.26
N MET A 35 -11.02 -12.59 7.65
CA MET A 35 -9.87 -12.39 6.76
C MET A 35 -8.55 -12.81 7.44
N VAL A 36 -7.71 -13.57 6.73
CA VAL A 36 -6.40 -14.05 7.24
C VAL A 36 -5.38 -14.14 6.11
N VAL A 37 -4.11 -13.88 6.41
CA VAL A 37 -2.99 -14.24 5.54
C VAL A 37 -2.44 -15.59 5.98
N ARG A 38 -2.23 -16.49 5.01
CA ARG A 38 -1.69 -17.84 5.23
C ARG A 38 -1.01 -18.40 4.00
N ASN A 39 -0.31 -19.52 4.13
CA ASN A 39 0.27 -20.21 3.00
C ASN A 39 -0.83 -20.87 2.14
N ASN A 40 -0.80 -20.65 0.83
CA ASN A 40 -1.77 -21.27 -0.09
C ASN A 40 -1.64 -22.79 -0.10
N ASN A 41 -0.43 -23.33 0.07
CA ASN A 41 -0.13 -24.75 0.04
C ASN A 41 -0.88 -25.48 1.15
N ASP A 42 -0.76 -24.97 2.39
CA ASP A 42 -1.37 -25.57 3.58
C ASP A 42 -2.89 -25.45 3.55
N PHE A 43 -3.43 -24.36 3.01
CA PHE A 43 -4.87 -24.26 2.82
C PHE A 43 -5.38 -25.22 1.73
N LEU A 44 -4.77 -25.20 0.54
CA LEU A 44 -5.26 -25.94 -0.64
C LEU A 44 -5.07 -27.46 -0.52
N LYS A 45 -4.02 -27.94 0.17
CA LYS A 45 -3.89 -29.35 0.57
C LYS A 45 -5.09 -29.81 1.40
N ASN A 46 -5.43 -29.04 2.43
CA ASN A 46 -6.46 -29.41 3.41
C ASN A 46 -7.90 -29.16 2.89
N ASN A 47 -8.06 -28.39 1.79
CA ASN A 47 -9.36 -28.02 1.21
C ASN A 47 -9.50 -28.54 -0.22
N ILE A 48 -9.47 -29.87 -0.39
CA ILE A 48 -9.47 -30.58 -1.68
C ILE A 48 -10.58 -30.07 -2.64
N GLN A 49 -11.78 -29.77 -2.14
CA GLN A 49 -12.88 -29.27 -2.98
C GLN A 49 -12.60 -27.88 -3.55
N VAL A 50 -11.99 -26.97 -2.77
CA VAL A 50 -11.56 -25.65 -3.26
C VAL A 50 -10.46 -25.81 -4.30
N SER A 51 -9.52 -26.74 -4.09
CA SER A 51 -8.44 -27.03 -5.04
C SER A 51 -8.93 -27.62 -6.35
N LYS A 52 -9.91 -28.54 -6.32
CA LYS A 52 -10.62 -29.02 -7.52
C LYS A 52 -11.32 -27.86 -8.24
N LYS A 53 -12.06 -27.03 -7.51
CA LYS A 53 -12.74 -25.86 -8.08
C LYS A 53 -11.75 -24.89 -8.73
N PHE A 54 -10.66 -24.53 -8.06
CA PHE A 54 -9.58 -23.70 -8.62
C PHE A 54 -9.07 -24.26 -9.94
N ILE A 55 -8.72 -25.54 -9.99
CA ILE A 55 -8.19 -26.18 -11.21
C ILE A 55 -9.23 -26.16 -12.34
N ASN A 56 -10.51 -26.34 -12.04
CA ASN A 56 -11.59 -26.31 -13.03
C ASN A 56 -11.88 -24.89 -13.55
N SER A 57 -11.95 -23.91 -12.66
CA SER A 57 -12.31 -22.51 -12.98
C SER A 57 -11.16 -21.71 -13.61
N TYR A 58 -9.92 -21.94 -13.16
CA TYR A 58 -8.76 -21.10 -13.48
C TYR A 58 -7.57 -21.87 -14.07
N GLY A 59 -7.67 -23.19 -14.19
CA GLY A 59 -6.68 -24.03 -14.83
C GLY A 59 -5.53 -24.50 -13.93
N ARG A 60 -4.95 -25.64 -14.30
CA ARG A 60 -3.90 -26.33 -13.53
C ARG A 60 -2.58 -25.55 -13.40
N MET A 61 -2.20 -24.75 -14.41
CA MET A 61 -0.97 -23.96 -14.33
C MET A 61 -1.12 -22.79 -13.34
N ARG A 62 -2.23 -22.05 -13.41
CA ARG A 62 -2.56 -20.99 -12.45
C ARG A 62 -2.61 -21.50 -11.01
N TYR A 63 -3.19 -22.69 -10.81
CA TYR A 63 -3.17 -23.38 -9.52
C TYR A 63 -1.74 -23.62 -9.03
N LYS A 64 -0.83 -24.17 -9.86
CA LYS A 64 0.58 -24.42 -9.49
C LYS A 64 1.31 -23.13 -9.09
N GLU A 65 1.09 -22.03 -9.82
CA GLU A 65 1.72 -20.74 -9.53
C GLU A 65 1.18 -20.09 -8.24
N ALA A 66 -0.12 -20.26 -7.95
CA ALA A 66 -0.72 -19.81 -6.70
C ALA A 66 -0.25 -20.64 -5.49
N TYR A 67 -0.07 -21.96 -5.68
CA TYR A 67 0.04 -22.95 -4.61
C TYR A 67 1.16 -22.70 -3.61
N ASN A 68 2.34 -22.22 -4.04
CA ASN A 68 3.49 -22.01 -3.16
C ASN A 68 3.62 -20.56 -2.64
N LYS A 69 2.62 -19.71 -2.88
CA LYS A 69 2.59 -18.32 -2.39
C LYS A 69 1.89 -18.20 -1.04
N MET A 70 2.13 -17.08 -0.36
CA MET A 70 1.18 -16.59 0.64
C MET A 70 -0.08 -16.08 -0.07
N GLY A 71 -1.22 -16.19 0.59
CA GLY A 71 -2.48 -15.60 0.13
C GLY A 71 -3.22 -14.89 1.24
N LEU A 72 -3.91 -13.81 0.88
CA LEU A 72 -4.96 -13.23 1.71
C LEU A 72 -6.28 -13.93 1.39
N PHE A 73 -6.79 -14.66 2.37
CA PHE A 73 -8.06 -15.37 2.30
C PHE A 73 -9.13 -14.52 2.98
N TYR A 74 -10.24 -14.29 2.28
CA TYR A 74 -11.38 -13.56 2.80
C TYR A 74 -12.66 -14.36 2.59
N TRP A 75 -13.20 -14.85 3.69
CA TRP A 75 -14.45 -15.59 3.72
C TRP A 75 -15.61 -14.67 4.08
N PHE A 76 -16.78 -14.92 3.51
CA PHE A 76 -18.02 -14.20 3.83
C PHE A 76 -19.27 -15.03 3.51
N ASP A 77 -20.35 -14.75 4.22
CA ASP A 77 -21.63 -15.44 4.06
C ASP A 77 -22.78 -14.48 3.76
N PHE A 78 -23.49 -14.72 2.66
CA PHE A 78 -24.81 -14.15 2.44
C PHE A 78 -25.87 -14.96 3.18
N PRO A 79 -26.98 -14.33 3.61
CA PRO A 79 -28.19 -15.03 4.03
C PRO A 79 -28.66 -16.06 2.99
N ASN A 80 -29.22 -17.18 3.44
CA ASN A 80 -29.58 -18.32 2.57
C ASN A 80 -30.61 -17.98 1.48
N ASP A 81 -31.51 -17.05 1.77
CA ASP A 81 -32.48 -16.47 0.83
C ASP A 81 -31.78 -15.66 -0.27
N MET A 82 -30.80 -14.83 0.09
CA MET A 82 -29.98 -14.10 -0.87
C MET A 82 -29.10 -15.04 -1.73
N VAL A 83 -28.61 -16.16 -1.17
CA VAL A 83 -27.88 -17.17 -1.96
C VAL A 83 -28.78 -17.78 -3.03
N LYS A 84 -30.01 -18.20 -2.68
CA LYS A 84 -30.98 -18.75 -3.64
C LYS A 84 -31.34 -17.75 -4.74
N GLN A 85 -31.60 -16.49 -4.38
CA GLN A 85 -31.87 -15.44 -5.36
C GLN A 85 -30.69 -15.25 -6.33
N LEU A 86 -29.45 -15.30 -5.86
CA LEU A 86 -28.26 -15.20 -6.71
C LEU A 86 -28.07 -16.44 -7.61
N GLU A 87 -28.51 -17.63 -7.17
CA GLU A 87 -28.55 -18.85 -7.99
C GLU A 87 -29.60 -18.76 -9.10
N GLU A 88 -30.82 -18.31 -8.78
CA GLU A 88 -31.90 -18.05 -9.74
C GLU A 88 -31.49 -16.99 -10.78
N ILE A 89 -30.91 -15.87 -10.33
CA ILE A 89 -30.37 -14.82 -11.19
C ILE A 89 -29.27 -15.37 -12.10
N ARG A 90 -28.35 -16.19 -11.59
CA ARG A 90 -27.30 -16.83 -12.40
C ARG A 90 -27.90 -17.73 -13.48
N GLN A 91 -28.91 -18.53 -13.16
CA GLN A 91 -29.55 -19.40 -14.14
C GLN A 91 -30.21 -18.57 -15.25
N GLY A 92 -30.92 -17.50 -14.88
CA GLY A 92 -31.46 -16.52 -15.83
C GLY A 92 -30.40 -15.86 -16.72
N ILE A 93 -29.22 -15.52 -16.17
CA ILE A 93 -28.08 -14.99 -16.94
C ILE A 93 -27.56 -16.02 -17.96
N ILE A 94 -27.44 -17.29 -17.59
CA ILE A 94 -26.95 -18.35 -18.47
C ILE A 94 -27.95 -18.62 -19.60
N ASP A 95 -29.23 -18.76 -19.27
CA ASP A 95 -30.26 -19.18 -20.22
C ASP A 95 -30.66 -18.06 -21.20
N ASN A 96 -30.58 -16.80 -20.78
CA ASN A 96 -31.05 -15.65 -21.57
C ASN A 96 -29.96 -14.64 -21.97
N ASN A 97 -28.69 -14.89 -21.59
CA ASN A 97 -27.58 -13.95 -21.74
C ASN A 97 -27.88 -12.56 -21.12
N ASP A 98 -28.47 -12.53 -19.92
CA ASP A 98 -28.91 -11.29 -19.25
C ASP A 98 -27.72 -10.46 -18.72
N ILE A 99 -27.25 -9.53 -19.57
CA ILE A 99 -26.14 -8.63 -19.26
C ILE A 99 -26.48 -7.63 -18.12
N PRO A 100 -27.67 -7.00 -18.06
CA PRO A 100 -28.10 -6.22 -16.89
C PRO A 100 -28.00 -6.99 -15.56
N ALA A 101 -28.53 -8.21 -15.50
CA ALA A 101 -28.45 -9.05 -14.31
C ALA A 101 -26.99 -9.41 -13.96
N LYS A 102 -26.16 -9.75 -14.96
CA LYS A 102 -24.72 -9.95 -14.73
C LYS A 102 -24.06 -8.72 -14.10
N LYS A 103 -24.34 -7.51 -14.61
CA LYS A 103 -23.79 -6.26 -14.06
C LYS A 103 -24.24 -6.00 -12.62
N MET A 104 -25.45 -6.40 -12.24
CA MET A 104 -25.92 -6.36 -10.86
C MET A 104 -25.12 -7.31 -9.96
N VAL A 105 -24.91 -8.56 -10.38
CA VAL A 105 -24.10 -9.55 -9.64
C VAL A 105 -22.63 -9.10 -9.53
N ASP A 106 -22.05 -8.57 -10.62
CA ASP A 106 -20.71 -7.95 -10.63
C ASP A 106 -20.59 -6.78 -9.63
N ASN A 107 -21.66 -6.01 -9.40
CA ASN A 107 -21.68 -4.94 -8.42
C ASN A 107 -21.70 -5.49 -6.98
N VAL A 108 -22.51 -6.52 -6.70
CA VAL A 108 -22.60 -7.17 -5.38
C VAL A 108 -21.25 -7.75 -4.97
N TYR A 109 -20.67 -8.65 -5.78
CA TYR A 109 -19.36 -9.23 -5.48
C TYR A 109 -18.21 -8.21 -5.57
N GLY A 110 -18.37 -7.18 -6.41
CA GLY A 110 -17.45 -6.05 -6.51
C GLY A 110 -17.22 -5.30 -5.19
N LEU A 111 -18.20 -5.29 -4.26
CA LEU A 111 -18.02 -4.72 -2.92
C LEU A 111 -16.99 -5.50 -2.09
N PHE A 112 -17.03 -6.83 -2.18
CA PHE A 112 -16.13 -7.75 -1.46
C PHE A 112 -14.72 -7.70 -2.06
N LEU A 113 -14.59 -7.70 -3.39
CA LEU A 113 -13.33 -7.52 -4.09
C LEU A 113 -12.70 -6.13 -3.81
N LYS A 114 -13.49 -5.05 -3.82
CA LYS A 114 -13.05 -3.70 -3.45
C LYS A 114 -12.51 -3.66 -2.01
N LYS A 115 -13.12 -4.40 -1.09
CA LYS A 115 -12.68 -4.51 0.30
C LYS A 115 -11.35 -5.26 0.42
N VAL A 116 -11.20 -6.39 -0.27
CA VAL A 116 -9.92 -7.14 -0.36
C VAL A 116 -8.81 -6.23 -0.90
N ARG A 117 -9.03 -5.56 -2.05
CA ARG A 117 -8.10 -4.57 -2.61
C ARG A 117 -7.73 -3.46 -1.62
N LYS A 118 -8.73 -2.82 -0.96
CA LYS A 118 -8.48 -1.78 0.06
C LYS A 118 -7.53 -2.32 1.14
N ASN A 119 -7.77 -3.52 1.66
CA ASN A 119 -6.94 -4.14 2.71
C ASN A 119 -5.51 -4.46 2.26
N LEU A 120 -5.34 -5.01 1.06
CA LEU A 120 -4.03 -5.37 0.50
C LEU A 120 -3.09 -4.17 0.35
N ILE A 121 -3.63 -3.01 -0.01
CA ILE A 121 -2.84 -1.77 -0.15
C ILE A 121 -2.30 -1.31 1.20
N VAL A 122 -3.16 -1.32 2.24
CA VAL A 122 -2.76 -0.96 3.60
C VAL A 122 -1.77 -1.98 4.15
N LEU A 123 -2.01 -3.28 3.93
CA LEU A 123 -1.12 -4.37 4.34
C LEU A 123 0.27 -4.23 3.70
N SER A 124 0.37 -4.07 2.38
CA SER A 124 1.63 -3.83 1.66
C SER A 124 2.38 -2.61 2.21
N THR A 125 1.65 -1.53 2.48
CA THR A 125 2.22 -0.29 3.04
C THR A 125 2.64 -0.45 4.51
N ALA A 126 2.01 -1.36 5.26
CA ALA A 126 2.34 -1.70 6.65
C ALA A 126 3.41 -2.79 6.80
N ILE A 127 3.75 -3.52 5.72
CA ILE A 127 4.93 -4.40 5.61
C ILE A 127 6.17 -3.61 5.15
N TRP A 128 5.98 -2.66 4.22
CA TRP A 128 6.70 -1.39 4.26
C TRP A 128 6.36 -0.66 5.59
N MET A 129 6.93 0.50 5.95
CA MET A 129 7.02 0.95 7.36
C MET A 129 7.91 0.02 8.21
N VAL A 130 7.65 -1.30 8.31
CA VAL A 130 8.52 -2.23 9.04
C VAL A 130 9.90 -2.36 8.38
N LYS A 131 9.97 -2.82 7.13
CA LYS A 131 11.21 -2.93 6.36
C LYS A 131 11.00 -2.77 4.86
N ASP A 132 12.08 -2.64 4.07
CA ASP A 132 11.92 -2.51 2.63
C ASP A 132 11.31 -3.78 2.03
N SER A 133 10.36 -3.58 1.12
CA SER A 133 9.51 -4.65 0.62
C SER A 133 8.74 -4.27 -0.65
N CYS A 134 8.74 -5.19 -1.61
CA CYS A 134 7.90 -5.15 -2.82
C CYS A 134 6.66 -6.05 -2.72
N VAL A 135 6.16 -6.30 -1.51
CA VAL A 135 4.99 -7.19 -1.30
C VAL A 135 3.75 -6.62 -1.97
N GLN A 136 3.15 -7.39 -2.88
CA GLN A 136 2.08 -6.93 -3.75
C GLN A 136 1.06 -8.01 -4.09
N GLU A 137 -0.13 -7.56 -4.49
CA GLU A 137 -1.15 -8.38 -5.14
C GLU A 137 -0.77 -8.62 -6.61
N ASN A 138 -1.04 -9.82 -7.13
CA ASN A 138 -1.02 -10.09 -8.57
C ASN A 138 -2.42 -10.47 -9.08
N TYR A 139 -3.01 -11.50 -8.47
CA TYR A 139 -4.26 -12.11 -8.90
C TYR A 139 -5.20 -12.36 -7.73
N THR A 140 -6.49 -12.12 -7.96
CA THR A 140 -7.55 -12.39 -7.00
C THR A 140 -8.64 -13.27 -7.62
N TYR A 141 -8.96 -14.35 -6.92
CA TYR A 141 -9.88 -15.42 -7.29
C TYR A 141 -11.12 -15.38 -6.41
N LEU A 142 -12.30 -15.59 -7.00
CA LEU A 142 -13.59 -15.58 -6.31
C LEU A 142 -14.28 -16.94 -6.43
N PHE A 143 -14.39 -17.64 -5.30
CA PHE A 143 -15.13 -18.88 -5.15
C PHE A 143 -16.47 -18.60 -4.48
N THR A 144 -17.56 -18.88 -5.17
CA THR A 144 -18.93 -18.71 -4.65
C THR A 144 -19.69 -20.03 -4.67
N ASN A 145 -20.58 -20.26 -3.70
CA ASN A 145 -21.50 -21.40 -3.78
C ASN A 145 -22.63 -21.16 -4.79
N THR A 146 -22.95 -19.90 -5.12
CA THR A 146 -23.87 -19.56 -6.23
C THR A 146 -23.38 -20.03 -7.61
N GLY A 147 -22.08 -20.33 -7.74
CA GLY A 147 -21.44 -20.70 -9.00
C GLY A 147 -21.20 -19.52 -9.97
N TYR A 148 -21.38 -18.28 -9.50
CA TYR A 148 -20.79 -17.11 -10.15
C TYR A 148 -19.27 -17.11 -9.91
N GLU A 149 -18.49 -16.95 -10.96
CA GLU A 149 -17.03 -16.97 -10.90
C GLU A 149 -16.48 -15.75 -11.63
N ASN A 150 -15.46 -15.11 -11.04
CA ASN A 150 -14.82 -13.93 -11.59
C ASN A 150 -13.32 -13.96 -11.25
N THR A 151 -12.50 -13.37 -12.11
CA THR A 151 -11.08 -13.08 -11.86
C THR A 151 -10.87 -11.58 -11.94
N SER A 152 -10.20 -11.02 -10.92
CA SER A 152 -9.68 -9.66 -11.02
C SER A 152 -8.16 -9.69 -10.95
N THR A 153 -7.51 -9.18 -11.99
CA THR A 153 -6.08 -8.88 -11.98
C THR A 153 -5.91 -7.45 -11.48
N ILE A 154 -5.05 -7.26 -10.49
CA ILE A 154 -4.64 -5.94 -10.01
C ILE A 154 -3.12 -5.97 -10.00
N MET A 155 -2.51 -5.57 -11.11
CA MET A 155 -1.07 -5.37 -11.15
C MET A 155 -0.72 -4.10 -10.37
N ARG A 156 0.02 -4.29 -9.28
CA ARG A 156 0.79 -3.26 -8.62
C ARG A 156 2.23 -3.69 -8.72
N ASP A 157 3.03 -3.02 -9.53
CA ASP A 157 4.44 -3.35 -9.72
C ASP A 157 5.26 -2.54 -8.71
N TYR A 158 5.16 -2.92 -7.44
CA TYR A 158 5.97 -2.33 -6.38
C TYR A 158 7.39 -2.87 -6.47
N SER A 159 8.36 -1.98 -6.32
CA SER A 159 9.78 -2.32 -6.22
C SER A 159 10.32 -1.94 -4.86
N LEU A 160 11.44 -2.59 -4.50
CA LEU A 160 12.30 -2.18 -3.39
C LEU A 160 12.83 -0.76 -3.61
N ALA A 161 13.43 -0.17 -2.59
CA ALA A 161 14.05 1.15 -2.64
C ALA A 161 15.14 1.25 -3.72
N ASN A 162 15.83 0.13 -3.98
CA ASN A 162 16.85 -0.01 -5.01
C ASN A 162 16.31 -0.30 -6.44
N GLY A 163 14.98 -0.38 -6.60
CA GLY A 163 14.29 -0.60 -7.89
C GLY A 163 14.12 -2.08 -8.29
N GLU A 164 14.77 -3.00 -7.58
CA GLU A 164 14.71 -4.45 -7.81
C GLU A 164 13.48 -5.09 -7.10
N HIS A 165 13.28 -6.40 -7.29
CA HIS A 165 12.22 -7.17 -6.64
C HIS A 165 12.82 -8.40 -5.94
N HIS A 166 12.65 -8.54 -4.63
CA HIS A 166 13.08 -9.71 -3.87
C HIS A 166 12.03 -10.14 -2.84
N THR A 167 11.94 -11.44 -2.62
CA THR A 167 11.07 -12.00 -1.56
C THR A 167 11.63 -11.68 -0.18
N ILE A 168 10.76 -11.23 0.72
CA ILE A 168 11.08 -11.06 2.14
C ILE A 168 10.36 -12.10 3.01
N GLU A 169 10.94 -12.41 4.16
CA GLU A 169 10.28 -13.16 5.25
C GLU A 169 9.94 -12.21 6.41
N LEU A 170 8.87 -12.45 7.16
CA LEU A 170 8.54 -11.68 8.37
C LEU A 170 8.75 -12.51 9.64
N THR A 171 9.42 -11.93 10.63
CA THR A 171 9.52 -12.51 11.97
C THR A 171 8.25 -12.26 12.79
N ASN A 172 8.00 -13.07 13.83
CA ASN A 172 6.89 -12.85 14.77
C ASN A 172 6.93 -11.48 15.48
N PHE A 173 8.10 -10.87 15.62
CA PHE A 173 8.22 -9.50 16.13
C PHE A 173 7.78 -8.47 15.09
N GLU A 174 8.24 -8.62 13.84
CA GLU A 174 7.85 -7.76 12.73
C GLU A 174 6.35 -7.82 12.45
N LEU A 175 5.71 -9.00 12.52
CA LEU A 175 4.26 -9.15 12.35
C LEU A 175 3.45 -8.30 13.34
N LYS A 176 3.90 -8.17 14.59
CA LYS A 176 3.27 -7.27 15.58
C LYS A 176 3.44 -5.79 15.20
N GLN A 177 4.56 -5.43 14.57
CA GLN A 177 4.76 -4.08 14.02
C GLN A 177 3.90 -3.86 12.76
N VAL A 178 3.72 -4.86 11.91
CA VAL A 178 2.79 -4.79 10.76
C VAL A 178 1.37 -4.55 11.25
N GLU A 179 0.87 -5.27 12.27
CA GLU A 179 -0.45 -4.98 12.86
C GLU A 179 -0.54 -3.53 13.36
N LYS A 180 0.47 -3.04 14.09
CA LYS A 180 0.53 -1.66 14.60
C LYS A 180 0.43 -0.64 13.46
N TYR A 181 1.25 -0.76 12.42
CA TYR A 181 1.26 0.19 11.30
C TYR A 181 0.04 0.05 10.40
N TYR A 182 -0.50 -1.16 10.23
CA TYR A 182 -1.75 -1.38 9.51
C TYR A 182 -2.91 -0.64 10.18
N ASN A 183 -3.04 -0.76 11.51
CA ASN A 183 -4.06 -0.04 12.29
C ASN A 183 -3.87 1.50 12.24
N LEU A 184 -2.63 1.98 12.17
CA LEU A 184 -2.32 3.41 12.00
C LEU A 184 -2.67 3.93 10.60
N LEU A 185 -2.32 3.18 9.56
CA LEU A 185 -2.48 3.57 8.15
C LEU A 185 -3.93 3.48 7.67
N MET A 186 -4.68 2.47 8.12
CA MET A 186 -6.04 2.18 7.68
C MET A 186 -6.99 3.41 7.69
N PRO A 187 -7.18 4.16 8.80
CA PRO A 187 -8.10 5.30 8.81
C PRO A 187 -7.69 6.43 7.86
N ILE A 188 -6.40 6.53 7.53
CA ILE A 188 -5.87 7.54 6.60
C ILE A 188 -6.06 7.07 5.15
N MET A 189 -5.64 5.85 4.84
CA MET A 189 -5.62 5.30 3.48
C MET A 189 -7.01 4.87 2.97
N LEU A 190 -7.90 4.42 3.86
CA LEU A 190 -9.23 3.92 3.50
C LEU A 190 -10.35 4.95 3.60
N LYS A 191 -10.04 6.17 4.08
CA LYS A 191 -10.94 7.34 4.11
C LYS A 191 -11.73 7.43 2.81
N ASP A 192 -13.05 7.48 2.91
CA ASP A 192 -13.89 7.42 1.73
C ASP A 192 -13.76 8.67 0.86
N LEU A 193 -13.65 8.42 -0.44
CA LEU A 193 -13.48 9.44 -1.46
C LEU A 193 -14.82 10.12 -1.70
N LYS A 194 -14.82 11.45 -1.82
CA LYS A 194 -16.02 12.26 -2.10
C LYS A 194 -16.72 11.88 -3.41
N ALA A 195 -15.98 11.27 -4.34
CA ALA A 195 -16.50 10.73 -5.59
C ALA A 195 -16.12 9.24 -5.71
N SER A 196 -17.05 8.42 -6.21
CA SER A 196 -16.75 7.04 -6.58
C SER A 196 -16.00 6.98 -7.91
N PRO A 197 -15.00 6.09 -8.08
CA PRO A 197 -14.32 5.91 -9.35
C PRO A 197 -15.29 5.38 -10.41
N LYS A 198 -15.11 5.81 -11.66
CA LYS A 198 -15.94 5.37 -12.78
C LYS A 198 -15.58 3.92 -13.16
N LYS A 199 -16.59 3.18 -13.63
CA LYS A 199 -16.41 1.93 -14.37
C LYS A 199 -16.41 2.26 -15.86
N ASN A 200 -15.33 1.93 -16.56
CA ASN A 200 -15.23 2.08 -18.00
C ASN A 200 -15.23 0.69 -18.64
N TYR A 201 -16.16 0.45 -19.57
CA TYR A 201 -16.44 -0.87 -20.13
C TYR A 201 -15.70 -1.05 -21.45
N SER A 202 -14.82 -2.04 -21.54
CA SER A 202 -14.11 -2.41 -22.78
C SER A 202 -14.92 -3.40 -23.63
N SER A 203 -15.91 -4.05 -23.04
CA SER A 203 -16.94 -4.85 -23.70
C SER A 203 -18.24 -4.78 -22.90
N GLU A 204 -19.29 -5.43 -23.36
CA GLU A 204 -20.58 -5.44 -22.66
C GLU A 204 -20.49 -6.00 -21.23
N VAL A 205 -19.49 -6.86 -20.94
CA VAL A 205 -19.35 -7.60 -19.68
C VAL A 205 -18.02 -7.38 -18.94
N ALA A 206 -17.02 -6.75 -19.56
CA ALA A 206 -15.71 -6.48 -18.97
C ALA A 206 -15.50 -4.97 -18.75
N TYR A 207 -14.92 -4.60 -17.60
CA TYR A 207 -14.70 -3.20 -17.23
C TYR A 207 -13.42 -2.98 -16.42
N THR A 208 -12.88 -1.77 -16.54
CA THR A 208 -11.81 -1.23 -15.70
C THR A 208 -12.40 -0.23 -14.72
N ILE A 209 -11.82 -0.12 -13.52
CA ILE A 209 -12.16 0.92 -12.53
C ILE A 209 -11.11 2.02 -12.59
N GLU A 210 -11.52 3.22 -13.00
CA GLU A 210 -10.65 4.39 -13.14
C GLU A 210 -10.41 5.05 -11.77
N VAL A 211 -9.50 4.47 -10.98
CA VAL A 211 -9.16 4.97 -9.63
C VAL A 211 -8.29 6.23 -9.72
N ASP A 212 -7.33 6.27 -10.64
CA ASP A 212 -6.32 7.33 -10.72
C ASP A 212 -6.83 8.60 -11.41
N ALA A 213 -8.00 8.52 -12.06
CA ALA A 213 -8.71 9.68 -12.62
C ALA A 213 -9.40 10.55 -11.54
N LEU A 214 -9.41 10.12 -10.28
CA LEU A 214 -10.01 10.88 -9.18
C LEU A 214 -9.05 11.97 -8.68
N ASP A 215 -9.51 13.23 -8.67
CA ASP A 215 -8.77 14.35 -8.07
C ASP A 215 -8.62 14.16 -6.55
N ARG A 216 -7.41 13.76 -6.13
CA ARG A 216 -6.99 13.66 -4.73
C ARG A 216 -6.06 14.80 -4.29
N SER A 217 -5.90 15.85 -5.11
CA SER A 217 -5.03 17.00 -4.80
C SER A 217 -5.52 17.83 -3.61
N LYS A 218 -6.81 17.71 -3.27
CA LYS A 218 -7.51 18.42 -2.17
C LYS A 218 -7.71 17.54 -0.92
N GLU A 219 -7.14 16.34 -0.89
CA GLU A 219 -7.10 15.52 0.31
C GLU A 219 -6.03 16.02 1.30
N SER A 220 -6.08 15.50 2.52
CA SER A 220 -5.20 15.91 3.60
C SER A 220 -3.72 15.58 3.33
N SER A 221 -2.80 16.24 4.02
CA SER A 221 -1.37 16.12 3.79
C SER A 221 -0.87 14.69 3.98
N PHE A 222 -1.40 13.95 4.95
CA PHE A 222 -1.05 12.54 5.16
C PHE A 222 -1.57 11.66 4.01
N VAL A 223 -2.78 11.92 3.51
CA VAL A 223 -3.32 11.20 2.34
C VAL A 223 -2.46 11.47 1.10
N ARG A 224 -2.10 12.73 0.84
CA ARG A 224 -1.24 13.10 -0.30
C ARG A 224 0.18 12.55 -0.18
N ALA A 225 0.76 12.58 1.02
CA ALA A 225 2.05 11.97 1.32
C ALA A 225 2.02 10.44 1.06
N LEU A 226 0.97 9.75 1.49
CA LEU A 226 0.83 8.31 1.25
C LEU A 226 0.55 7.97 -0.22
N ILE A 227 -0.12 8.84 -0.99
CA ILE A 227 -0.22 8.68 -2.45
C ILE A 227 1.16 8.78 -3.11
N ALA A 228 1.96 9.78 -2.72
CA ALA A 228 3.33 9.92 -3.21
C ALA A 228 4.18 8.68 -2.84
N LEU A 229 4.03 8.14 -1.62
CA LEU A 229 4.65 6.86 -1.24
C LEU A 229 4.23 5.71 -2.16
N GLN A 230 2.93 5.57 -2.47
CA GLN A 230 2.48 4.51 -3.39
C GLN A 230 3.11 4.66 -4.78
N ASN A 231 3.18 5.88 -5.31
CA ASN A 231 3.76 6.15 -6.63
C ASN A 231 5.28 5.89 -6.67
N ALA A 232 6.00 6.21 -5.59
CA ALA A 232 7.41 5.89 -5.44
C ALA A 232 7.65 4.37 -5.37
N ARG A 233 6.82 3.64 -4.61
CA ARG A 233 6.86 2.18 -4.53
C ARG A 233 6.59 1.56 -5.90
N SER A 234 5.59 2.04 -6.64
CA SER A 234 5.22 1.57 -7.98
C SER A 234 6.20 1.97 -9.10
N SER A 235 7.42 2.44 -8.78
CA SER A 235 8.41 2.84 -9.78
C SER A 235 9.78 2.23 -9.50
N SER A 236 10.23 1.34 -10.39
CA SER A 236 11.62 0.87 -10.44
C SER A 236 12.60 1.92 -10.99
N GLN A 237 12.11 3.03 -11.57
CA GLN A 237 12.98 4.10 -12.05
C GLN A 237 13.40 5.00 -10.87
N LEU A 238 14.63 4.82 -10.41
CA LEU A 238 15.15 5.49 -9.20
C LEU A 238 14.99 7.02 -9.19
N PRO A 239 15.23 7.78 -10.27
CA PRO A 239 14.96 9.23 -10.28
C PRO A 239 13.49 9.59 -10.09
N VAL A 240 12.55 8.76 -10.57
CA VAL A 240 11.11 8.94 -10.40
C VAL A 240 10.68 8.60 -8.97
N LYS A 241 11.23 7.50 -8.41
CA LYS A 241 11.06 7.12 -6.99
C LYS A 241 11.53 8.27 -6.07
N ILE A 242 12.70 8.84 -6.35
CA ILE A 242 13.26 10.01 -5.64
C ILE A 242 12.36 11.25 -5.77
N ASP A 243 11.78 11.56 -6.94
CA ASP A 243 10.86 12.71 -7.08
C ASP A 243 9.64 12.56 -6.18
N PHE A 244 8.97 11.41 -6.21
CA PHE A 244 7.82 11.14 -5.34
C PHE A 244 8.17 11.14 -3.85
N TYR A 245 9.36 10.64 -3.48
CA TYR A 245 9.87 10.74 -2.11
C TYR A 245 10.12 12.19 -1.65
N ILE A 246 10.62 13.06 -2.52
CA ILE A 246 10.74 14.50 -2.23
C ILE A 246 9.37 15.19 -2.16
N GLN A 247 8.41 14.80 -3.00
CA GLN A 247 7.02 15.29 -2.94
C GLN A 247 6.32 14.90 -1.63
N LEU A 248 6.56 13.68 -1.14
CA LEU A 248 6.08 13.19 0.15
C LEU A 248 6.57 14.08 1.30
N LEU A 249 7.88 14.33 1.37
CA LEU A 249 8.45 15.19 2.41
C LEU A 249 7.91 16.64 2.34
N GLN A 250 7.68 17.17 1.14
CA GLN A 250 7.02 18.47 0.97
C GLN A 250 5.58 18.47 1.49
N CYS A 251 4.83 17.38 1.27
CA CYS A 251 3.48 17.21 1.84
C CYS A 251 3.51 17.13 3.36
N ILE A 252 4.45 16.39 3.95
CA ILE A 252 4.57 16.27 5.41
C ILE A 252 4.96 17.61 6.07
N TYR A 253 5.87 18.37 5.47
CA TYR A 253 6.42 19.60 6.07
C TYR A 253 5.67 20.91 5.75
N GLY A 254 4.55 20.85 5.01
CA GLY A 254 3.80 22.03 4.60
C GLY A 254 4.62 23.00 3.72
N LEU A 255 5.47 22.46 2.84
CA LEU A 255 6.45 23.26 2.08
C LEU A 255 5.85 23.81 0.77
N GLU A 256 5.85 25.14 0.66
CA GLU A 256 5.51 25.88 -0.57
C GLU A 256 6.58 26.97 -0.85
N GLY A 257 6.81 27.30 -2.13
CA GLY A 257 7.63 28.45 -2.54
C GLY A 257 8.84 28.12 -3.43
N LYS A 258 9.91 28.93 -3.32
CA LYS A 258 11.09 28.83 -4.20
C LYS A 258 11.93 27.59 -3.92
N SER A 259 12.26 26.84 -4.97
CA SER A 259 13.03 25.58 -4.96
C SER A 259 14.25 25.56 -4.00
N GLN A 260 15.15 26.54 -4.12
CA GLN A 260 16.33 26.69 -3.23
C GLN A 260 15.98 26.73 -1.73
N ARG A 261 14.88 27.40 -1.37
CA ARG A 261 14.42 27.50 0.03
C ARG A 261 13.80 26.19 0.51
N ILE A 262 13.14 25.45 -0.38
CA ILE A 262 12.55 24.13 -0.08
C ILE A 262 13.68 23.13 0.24
N LYS A 263 14.75 23.08 -0.56
CA LYS A 263 15.91 22.22 -0.32
C LYS A 263 16.47 22.35 1.10
N GLY A 264 16.87 23.56 1.51
CA GLY A 264 17.44 23.81 2.84
C GLY A 264 16.45 23.66 4.00
N MET A 265 15.14 23.61 3.75
CA MET A 265 14.15 23.20 4.76
C MET A 265 14.04 21.68 4.84
N LEU A 266 13.96 20.98 3.70
CA LEU A 266 13.91 19.52 3.64
C LEU A 266 15.08 18.88 4.38
N GLU A 267 16.31 19.37 4.14
CA GLU A 267 17.54 18.91 4.80
C GLU A 267 17.41 19.03 6.33
N LYS A 268 17.20 20.26 6.83
CA LYS A 268 17.16 20.56 8.27
C LYS A 268 16.02 19.87 9.00
N TYR A 269 14.82 19.86 8.42
CA TYR A 269 13.63 19.29 9.06
C TYR A 269 13.76 17.76 9.16
N THR A 270 14.24 17.11 8.10
CA THR A 270 14.51 15.66 8.07
C THR A 270 15.59 15.27 9.08
N VAL A 271 16.71 15.98 9.09
CA VAL A 271 17.83 15.70 10.02
C VAL A 271 17.39 15.85 11.48
N ARG A 272 16.61 16.88 11.83
CA ARG A 272 16.14 17.06 13.22
C ARG A 272 15.16 15.95 13.63
N LEU A 273 14.20 15.58 12.76
CA LEU A 273 13.26 14.49 13.05
C LEU A 273 13.95 13.14 13.23
N LEU A 274 14.87 12.79 12.34
CA LEU A 274 15.66 11.55 12.42
C LEU A 274 16.65 11.51 13.59
N ASN A 275 16.79 12.61 14.35
CA ASN A 275 17.56 12.65 15.59
C ASN A 275 16.72 12.56 16.87
N LEU A 276 15.39 12.75 16.80
CA LEU A 276 14.54 12.63 17.99
C LEU A 276 14.62 11.24 18.65
N ASN A 277 14.92 10.20 17.86
CA ASN A 277 15.09 8.83 18.36
C ASN A 277 16.51 8.50 18.84
N ASN A 278 17.48 9.42 18.71
CA ASN A 278 18.90 9.17 19.01
C ASN A 278 19.34 9.68 20.40
N GLU A 279 18.45 10.31 21.18
CA GLU A 279 18.81 11.02 22.42
C GLU A 279 19.02 10.08 23.65
N GLU A 280 18.88 8.74 23.51
CA GLU A 280 18.99 7.77 24.62
C GLU A 280 20.33 6.97 24.72
N ALA A 281 21.35 7.25 23.89
CA ALA A 281 22.60 6.47 23.86
C ALA A 281 23.82 7.14 24.54
N SER A 282 24.62 6.32 25.21
CA SER A 282 25.75 6.68 26.11
C SER A 282 27.02 7.26 25.43
N SER A 283 27.96 7.75 26.25
CA SER A 283 29.27 8.36 25.86
C SER A 283 29.16 9.66 25.04
N PHE A 284 29.10 10.80 25.75
CA PHE A 284 28.85 12.14 25.15
C PHE A 284 29.76 12.49 23.97
N LYS A 285 31.05 12.16 24.03
CA LYS A 285 32.07 12.62 23.05
C LYS A 285 32.11 11.78 21.77
N GLU A 286 31.95 10.46 21.89
CA GLU A 286 31.89 9.55 20.74
C GLU A 286 30.53 9.65 20.05
N ASN A 287 29.45 9.78 20.83
CA ASN A 287 28.11 10.00 20.30
C ASN A 287 28.03 11.32 19.51
N LEU A 288 28.65 12.41 19.98
CA LEU A 288 28.75 13.68 19.23
C LEU A 288 29.37 13.53 17.83
N ASN A 289 30.49 12.82 17.71
CA ASN A 289 31.14 12.61 16.41
C ASN A 289 30.29 11.72 15.49
N ARG A 290 29.67 10.67 16.04
CA ARG A 290 28.75 9.79 15.32
C ARG A 290 27.52 10.54 14.82
N ILE A 291 26.86 11.34 15.67
CA ILE A 291 25.71 12.18 15.32
C ILE A 291 26.11 13.20 14.24
N LYS A 292 27.27 13.85 14.36
CA LYS A 292 27.74 14.81 13.35
C LYS A 292 27.97 14.14 11.99
N SER A 293 28.58 12.95 11.96
CA SER A 293 28.76 12.16 10.74
C SER A 293 27.42 11.75 10.12
N LEU A 294 26.49 11.23 10.93
CA LEU A 294 25.14 10.87 10.49
C LEU A 294 24.37 12.06 9.93
N ASN A 295 24.48 13.24 10.54
CA ASN A 295 23.83 14.46 10.08
C ASN A 295 24.39 14.92 8.75
N ASN A 296 25.72 14.96 8.58
CA ASN A 296 26.35 15.27 7.30
C ASN A 296 25.89 14.31 6.19
N THR A 297 25.80 13.01 6.48
CA THR A 297 25.28 12.02 5.52
C THR A 297 23.81 12.26 5.18
N ARG A 298 22.96 12.51 6.18
CA ARG A 298 21.53 12.81 5.96
C ARG A 298 21.33 14.09 5.14
N GLU A 299 22.07 15.16 5.44
CA GLU A 299 22.06 16.40 4.66
C GLU A 299 22.52 16.15 3.21
N ARG A 300 23.62 15.42 3.00
CA ARG A 300 24.09 15.03 1.66
C ARG A 300 23.00 14.30 0.88
N ILE A 301 22.37 13.29 1.48
CA ILE A 301 21.38 12.43 0.81
C ILE A 301 20.11 13.21 0.45
N ILE A 302 19.55 14.01 1.37
CA ILE A 302 18.40 14.87 1.04
C ILE A 302 18.79 15.91 -0.02
N GLY A 303 20.01 16.44 0.06
CA GLY A 303 20.50 17.42 -0.89
C GLY A 303 20.74 16.87 -2.31
N ALA A 304 21.22 15.63 -2.40
CA ALA A 304 21.37 14.87 -3.65
C ALA A 304 20.00 14.47 -4.22
N ALA A 305 19.11 13.94 -3.39
CA ALA A 305 17.74 13.60 -3.77
C ALA A 305 16.99 14.79 -4.38
N PHE A 306 17.09 15.97 -3.75
CA PHE A 306 16.47 17.18 -4.28
C PHE A 306 17.08 17.63 -5.62
N ASN A 307 18.40 17.47 -5.80
CA ASN A 307 19.08 17.78 -7.07
C ASN A 307 18.63 16.82 -8.19
N ILE A 308 18.64 15.51 -7.94
CA ILE A 308 18.17 14.46 -8.86
C ILE A 308 16.71 14.73 -9.24
N ARG A 309 15.85 14.94 -8.25
CA ARG A 309 14.44 15.33 -8.44
C ARG A 309 14.30 16.54 -9.35
N SER A 310 15.04 17.61 -9.08
CA SER A 310 14.99 18.85 -9.87
C SER A 310 15.39 18.62 -11.33
N LYS A 311 16.37 17.75 -11.59
CA LYS A 311 16.74 17.37 -12.96
C LYS A 311 15.64 16.53 -13.63
N GLN A 312 15.14 15.50 -12.95
CA GLN A 312 14.07 14.61 -13.42
C GLN A 312 12.79 15.38 -13.79
N THR A 313 12.23 16.20 -12.88
CA THR A 313 10.98 16.93 -13.13
C THR A 313 11.11 17.93 -14.29
N HIS A 314 12.31 18.44 -14.56
CA HIS A 314 12.57 19.39 -15.65
C HIS A 314 13.10 18.74 -16.94
N GLY A 315 13.13 17.40 -17.03
CA GLY A 315 13.64 16.67 -18.22
C GLY A 315 15.13 16.90 -18.51
N ASN A 316 15.90 17.37 -17.52
CA ASN A 316 17.33 17.62 -17.67
C ASN A 316 18.14 16.35 -17.43
N LYS A 317 19.29 16.21 -18.10
CA LYS A 317 20.27 15.15 -17.81
C LYS A 317 20.66 15.18 -16.32
N ILE A 318 20.58 14.00 -15.70
CA ILE A 318 21.14 13.72 -14.37
C ILE A 318 22.61 13.36 -14.57
N ASN A 319 23.49 13.98 -13.79
CA ASN A 319 24.94 13.80 -13.89
C ASN A 319 25.51 12.87 -12.81
N ASN A 320 24.71 12.53 -11.79
CA ASN A 320 25.02 11.51 -10.79
C ASN A 320 25.14 10.15 -11.47
N ASP A 321 26.05 9.30 -11.01
CA ASP A 321 26.17 7.93 -11.52
C ASP A 321 25.06 7.01 -10.96
N SER A 322 24.97 5.80 -11.50
CA SER A 322 23.92 4.84 -11.14
C SER A 322 23.98 4.41 -9.67
N GLU A 323 25.17 4.34 -9.07
CA GLU A 323 25.34 3.88 -7.69
C GLU A 323 25.03 5.02 -6.71
N GLU A 324 25.43 6.27 -7.02
CA GLU A 324 25.03 7.44 -6.23
C GLU A 324 23.50 7.64 -6.23
N ILE A 325 22.84 7.40 -7.37
CA ILE A 325 21.36 7.42 -7.46
C ILE A 325 20.75 6.27 -6.65
N LYS A 326 21.35 5.07 -6.66
CA LYS A 326 20.91 3.89 -5.91
C LYS A 326 21.06 4.09 -4.39
N GLU A 327 22.22 4.54 -3.93
CA GLU A 327 22.49 4.92 -2.54
C GLU A 327 21.47 5.98 -2.07
N THR A 328 21.25 7.02 -2.88
CA THR A 328 20.31 8.10 -2.58
C THR A 328 18.87 7.57 -2.46
N ALA A 329 18.43 6.69 -3.36
CA ALA A 329 17.08 6.12 -3.30
C ALA A 329 16.87 5.20 -2.07
N VAL A 330 17.87 4.38 -1.73
CA VAL A 330 17.82 3.46 -0.59
C VAL A 330 17.79 4.21 0.75
N LEU A 331 18.70 5.16 0.96
CA LEU A 331 18.75 5.93 2.20
C LEU A 331 17.55 6.87 2.35
N LEU A 332 17.03 7.42 1.24
CA LEU A 332 15.82 8.25 1.26
C LEU A 332 14.56 7.45 1.63
N ASP A 333 14.44 6.20 1.16
CA ASP A 333 13.36 5.30 1.55
C ASP A 333 13.37 5.02 3.07
N GLU A 334 14.55 4.70 3.63
CA GLU A 334 14.75 4.52 5.07
C GLU A 334 14.36 5.78 5.85
N TYR A 335 14.82 6.95 5.42
CA TYR A 335 14.50 8.21 6.10
C TYR A 335 13.00 8.50 6.09
N ILE A 336 12.33 8.30 4.97
CA ILE A 336 10.88 8.52 4.85
C ILE A 336 10.10 7.54 5.72
N ARG A 337 10.54 6.27 5.78
CA ARG A 337 9.98 5.24 6.64
C ARG A 337 10.02 5.66 8.10
N GLU A 338 11.17 6.12 8.60
CA GLU A 338 11.30 6.61 9.98
C GLU A 338 10.51 7.90 10.24
N ILE A 339 10.50 8.84 9.29
CA ILE A 339 9.70 10.07 9.40
C ILE A 339 8.20 9.75 9.49
N LEU A 340 7.69 8.83 8.67
CA LEU A 340 6.28 8.45 8.71
C LEU A 340 5.91 7.74 10.02
N LYS A 341 6.82 6.96 10.62
CA LYS A 341 6.61 6.37 11.96
C LYS A 341 6.46 7.43 13.05
N ILE A 342 7.22 8.54 12.95
CA ILE A 342 7.18 9.66 13.89
C ILE A 342 5.94 10.55 13.66
N ILE A 343 5.60 10.84 12.41
CA ILE A 343 4.62 11.87 12.06
C ILE A 343 3.18 11.36 11.95
N LEU A 344 2.92 10.19 11.36
CA LEU A 344 1.55 9.71 11.17
C LEU A 344 0.72 9.55 12.47
N PRO A 345 1.31 9.27 13.65
CA PRO A 345 0.59 9.33 14.92
C PRO A 345 0.11 10.73 15.34
N GLN A 346 0.80 11.79 14.90
CA GLN A 346 0.55 13.19 15.28
C GLN A 346 -0.51 13.82 14.38
N LYS A 347 -1.79 13.52 14.66
CA LYS A 347 -2.93 13.90 13.82
C LYS A 347 -3.08 15.41 13.61
N GLU A 348 -2.59 16.22 14.54
CA GLU A 348 -2.54 17.68 14.46
C GLU A 348 -1.61 18.22 13.36
N LEU A 349 -0.74 17.38 12.79
CA LEU A 349 0.11 17.72 11.64
C LEU A 349 -0.55 17.36 10.28
N ASP A 350 -1.72 16.69 10.28
CA ASP A 350 -2.48 16.45 9.06
C ASP A 350 -3.30 17.69 8.67
N TYR A 351 -3.00 18.27 7.51
CA TYR A 351 -3.56 19.56 7.08
C TYR A 351 -4.28 19.48 5.74
N ASN A 352 -5.33 20.30 5.58
CA ASN A 352 -6.14 20.37 4.35
C ASN A 352 -6.08 21.74 3.67
N THR A 353 -5.66 22.78 4.38
CA THR A 353 -5.67 24.18 3.92
C THR A 353 -4.27 24.82 3.91
N LYS A 354 -4.13 25.91 3.14
CA LYS A 354 -2.89 26.72 3.12
C LYS A 354 -2.59 27.45 4.44
N LYS A 355 -3.57 27.57 5.35
CA LYS A 355 -3.36 28.18 6.66
C LYS A 355 -2.69 27.16 7.58
N GLU A 356 -3.32 26.00 7.74
CA GLU A 356 -2.80 24.86 8.50
C GLU A 356 -1.41 24.44 7.98
N ALA A 357 -1.19 24.42 6.66
CA ALA A 357 0.13 24.14 6.07
C ALA A 357 1.24 25.07 6.59
N LYS A 358 0.93 26.37 6.81
CA LYS A 358 1.89 27.34 7.38
C LYS A 358 2.11 27.11 8.88
N GLU A 359 1.10 26.64 9.60
CA GLU A 359 1.17 26.30 11.02
C GLU A 359 2.03 25.04 11.22
N VAL A 360 1.83 24.00 10.40
CA VAL A 360 2.67 22.80 10.31
C VAL A 360 4.11 23.15 9.89
N ASN A 361 4.30 24.02 8.89
CA ASN A 361 5.65 24.48 8.53
C ASN A 361 6.34 25.29 9.64
N LYS A 362 5.58 26.03 10.45
CA LYS A 362 6.09 26.73 11.63
C LYS A 362 6.51 25.74 12.72
N TYR A 363 5.72 24.70 12.98
CA TYR A 363 6.07 23.63 13.92
C TYR A 363 7.46 23.04 13.62
N PHE A 364 7.71 22.60 12.38
CA PHE A 364 9.02 22.05 12.00
C PHE A 364 10.15 23.10 12.05
N ARG A 365 9.86 24.36 11.74
CA ARG A 365 10.83 25.45 11.85
C ARG A 365 11.24 25.70 13.30
N ASP A 366 10.31 25.62 14.23
CA ASP A 366 10.55 25.83 15.65
C ASP A 366 11.17 24.58 16.30
N LEU A 367 10.89 23.37 15.77
CA LEU A 367 11.59 22.13 16.12
C LEU A 367 13.10 22.17 15.80
N VAL A 368 13.49 22.80 14.69
CA VAL A 368 14.91 22.96 14.30
C VAL A 368 15.66 24.04 15.11
N LYS A 369 14.94 24.93 15.81
CA LYS A 369 15.56 25.92 16.71
C LYS A 369 15.83 25.37 18.11
N LYS A 370 15.22 24.23 18.46
CA LYS A 370 15.47 23.46 19.68
C LYS A 370 16.56 22.44 19.42
#